data_AF-A0A1C4RSL9-F1
#
_entry.id   AF-A0A1C4RSL9-F1
#
_cell.length_a   1.000
_cell.length_b   1.000
_cell.length_c   1.000
_cell.angle_alpha   90.00
_cell.angle_beta   90.00
_cell.angle_gamma   90.00
#
_symmetry.space_group_name_H-M   'P 1'
#
loop_
_entity.id
_entity.type
_entity.pdbx_description
1 polymer ?
#
loop_
_entity_poly.entity_id
_entity_poly.type
_entity_poly.pdbx_seq_one_letter_code
_entity_poly.pdbx_strand_id
1 'polypeptide(L)'
;MAGARPRRPGPALRTLADLTPWSCTVDEAARAFAPARPLEGSAPTRWGLALTAPDADGRPRAVVAEFTWGLLQRTAVTGGRPPGSRP
;
A
#
# COMPACT_ATOMS: atom_id res chain seq x y z
N MET A 1 12.03 -9.29 -29.62
CA MET A 1 11.56 -10.53 -28.99
C MET A 1 11.84 -10.44 -27.48
N ALA A 2 10.98 -9.74 -26.71
CA ALA A 2 11.16 -9.62 -25.25
C ALA A 2 10.42 -10.77 -24.56
N GLY A 3 11.16 -11.61 -23.84
CA GLY A 3 10.62 -12.76 -23.12
C GLY A 3 9.61 -12.33 -22.07
N ALA A 4 8.38 -12.83 -22.18
CA ALA A 4 7.37 -12.69 -21.16
C ALA A 4 7.85 -13.43 -19.90
N ARG A 5 8.38 -12.67 -18.93
CA ARG A 5 8.61 -13.22 -17.59
C ARG A 5 7.24 -13.60 -17.03
N PRO A 6 7.05 -14.82 -16.49
CA PRO A 6 5.80 -15.16 -15.84
C PRO A 6 5.59 -14.15 -14.70
N ARG A 7 4.53 -13.34 -14.81
CA ARG A 7 4.05 -12.54 -13.68
C ARG A 7 3.68 -13.56 -12.61
N ARG A 8 4.55 -13.69 -11.59
CA ARG A 8 4.21 -14.43 -10.37
C ARG A 8 2.88 -13.84 -9.88
N PRO A 9 1.88 -14.66 -9.51
CA PRO A 9 0.64 -14.14 -8.96
C PRO A 9 0.99 -13.17 -7.83
N GLY A 10 0.43 -11.95 -7.92
CA GLY A 10 0.67 -10.89 -6.95
C GLY A 10 0.31 -11.35 -5.53
N PRO A 11 0.95 -10.77 -4.49
CA PRO A 11 0.64 -11.12 -3.11
C PRO A 11 -0.84 -10.92 -2.80
N ALA A 12 -1.42 -11.83 -2.02
CA ALA A 12 -2.81 -11.72 -1.59
C ALA A 12 -2.92 -10.67 -0.48
N LEU A 13 -3.11 -9.42 -0.86
CA LEU A 13 -3.25 -8.30 0.06
C LEU A 13 -4.63 -8.33 0.73
N ARG A 14 -4.69 -8.66 2.02
CA ARG A 14 -5.94 -8.67 2.81
C ARG A 14 -5.93 -7.62 3.91
N THR A 15 -4.77 -7.37 4.48
CA THR A 15 -4.55 -6.51 5.65
C THR A 15 -3.35 -5.58 5.43
N LEU A 16 -3.18 -4.61 6.32
CA LEU A 16 -2.00 -3.74 6.31
C LEU A 16 -0.67 -4.51 6.46
N ALA A 17 -0.69 -5.65 7.15
CA ALA A 17 0.52 -6.47 7.31
C ALA A 17 1.01 -7.03 5.96
N ASP A 18 0.10 -7.27 5.01
CA ASP A 18 0.43 -7.85 3.71
C ASP A 18 1.14 -6.85 2.77
N LEU A 19 1.13 -5.57 3.12
CA LEU A 19 1.93 -4.54 2.44
C LEU A 19 3.43 -4.63 2.78
N THR A 20 3.78 -5.30 3.88
CA THR A 20 5.17 -5.61 4.24
C THR A 20 5.54 -7.00 3.72
N PRO A 21 6.70 -7.19 3.05
CA PRO A 21 7.91 -6.38 3.09
C PRO A 21 8.09 -5.37 1.92
N TRP A 22 7.04 -4.69 1.46
CA TRP A 22 7.10 -3.66 0.40
C TRP A 22 7.42 -4.18 -1.01
N SER A 23 6.80 -5.29 -1.42
CA SER A 23 6.95 -5.85 -2.77
C SER A 23 5.73 -5.68 -3.68
N CYS A 24 4.64 -5.08 -3.19
CA CYS A 24 3.44 -4.84 -3.98
C CYS A 24 3.51 -3.52 -4.76
N THR A 25 2.89 -3.52 -5.94
CA THR A 25 2.75 -2.35 -6.82
C THR A 25 1.53 -1.49 -6.45
N VAL A 26 1.49 -0.27 -6.98
CA VAL A 26 0.32 0.65 -6.84
C VAL A 26 -0.97 0.00 -7.34
N ASP A 27 -0.94 -0.66 -8.50
CA ASP A 27 -2.11 -1.31 -9.11
C ASP A 27 -2.67 -2.44 -8.23
N GLU A 28 -1.79 -3.28 -7.70
CA GLU A 28 -2.18 -4.37 -6.80
C GLU A 28 -2.82 -3.84 -5.51
N ALA A 29 -2.26 -2.77 -4.92
CA ALA A 29 -2.84 -2.13 -3.74
C ALA A 29 -4.19 -1.46 -4.03
N ALA A 30 -4.29 -0.73 -5.15
CA ALA A 30 -5.52 -0.07 -5.56
C ALA A 30 -6.65 -1.07 -5.85
N ARG A 31 -6.32 -2.22 -6.45
CA ARG A 31 -7.25 -3.31 -6.72
C ARG A 31 -7.69 -4.03 -5.45
N ALA A 32 -6.78 -4.27 -4.51
CA ALA A 32 -7.08 -4.98 -3.27
C ALA A 32 -7.91 -4.14 -2.29
N PHE A 33 -7.65 -2.83 -2.20
CA PHE A 33 -8.25 -1.93 -1.21
C PHE A 33 -9.18 -0.90 -1.84
N ALA A 34 -9.95 -1.32 -2.84
CA ALA A 34 -10.94 -0.45 -3.46
C ALA A 34 -12.04 -0.05 -2.43
N PRO A 35 -12.50 1.23 -2.44
CA PRO A 35 -12.07 2.31 -3.33
C PRO A 35 -10.79 3.00 -2.85
N ALA A 36 -9.76 3.00 -3.69
CA ALA A 36 -8.54 3.78 -3.48
C ALA A 36 -8.60 5.12 -4.22
N ARG A 37 -7.93 6.15 -3.67
CA ARG A 37 -7.85 7.50 -4.22
C ARG A 37 -6.40 7.91 -4.38
N PRO A 38 -5.92 8.16 -5.62
CA PRO A 38 -4.59 8.71 -5.83
C PRO A 38 -4.42 10.02 -5.07
N LEU A 39 -3.25 10.20 -4.46
CA LEU A 39 -2.83 11.46 -3.87
C LEU A 39 -1.67 11.99 -4.70
N GLU A 40 -1.78 13.25 -5.11
CA GLU A 40 -0.73 13.95 -5.84
C GLU A 40 0.53 14.00 -4.98
N GLY A 41 1.62 13.41 -5.48
CA GLY A 41 2.84 13.28 -4.71
C GLY A 41 3.70 14.54 -4.76
N SER A 42 4.47 14.77 -3.70
CA SER A 42 5.30 15.96 -3.51
C SER A 42 6.56 16.03 -4.37
N ALA A 43 6.79 15.06 -5.26
CA ALA A 43 7.91 15.00 -6.20
C ALA A 43 7.52 14.20 -7.47
N PRO A 44 8.07 14.48 -8.67
CA PRO A 44 7.65 13.85 -9.92
C PRO A 44 7.76 12.31 -9.97
N THR A 45 8.56 11.71 -9.08
CA THR A 45 8.76 10.25 -8.98
C THR A 45 8.07 9.62 -7.76
N ARG A 46 7.45 10.42 -6.89
CA ARG A 46 6.77 9.98 -5.68
C ARG A 46 5.27 10.13 -5.87
N TRP A 47 4.51 9.10 -5.54
CA TRP A 47 3.05 9.08 -5.68
C TRP A 47 2.45 8.56 -4.38
N GLY A 48 1.33 9.14 -3.94
CA GLY A 48 0.57 8.67 -2.78
C GLY A 48 -0.73 7.98 -3.18
N LEU A 49 -1.24 7.10 -2.33
CA LEU A 49 -2.54 6.46 -2.48
C LEU A 49 -3.24 6.46 -1.12
N ALA A 50 -4.39 7.13 -1.02
CA ALA A 50 -5.29 7.00 0.12
C ALA A 50 -6.18 5.78 -0.10
N LEU A 51 -6.20 4.86 0.87
CA LEU A 51 -6.98 3.64 0.83
C LEU A 51 -7.50 3.28 2.22
N THR A 52 -8.52 2.44 2.26
CA THR A 52 -9.02 1.84 3.49
C THR A 52 -8.65 0.37 3.51
N ALA A 53 -7.90 -0.04 4.52
CA ALA A 53 -7.49 -1.43 4.69
C ALA A 53 -7.72 -1.89 6.14
N PRO A 54 -8.09 -3.16 6.37
CA PRO A 54 -8.21 -3.68 7.71
C PRO A 54 -6.82 -3.83 8.37
N ASP A 55 -6.74 -3.48 9.65
CA ASP A 55 -5.59 -3.80 10.49
C ASP A 55 -5.57 -5.29 10.90
N ALA A 56 -4.60 -5.68 11.73
CA ALA A 56 -4.47 -7.07 12.18
C ALA A 56 -5.68 -7.59 12.97
N ASP A 57 -6.47 -6.69 13.57
CA ASP A 57 -7.72 -7.02 14.27
C ASP A 57 -8.93 -7.02 13.32
N GLY A 58 -8.71 -6.81 12.02
CA GLY A 58 -9.77 -6.72 11.02
C GLY A 58 -10.50 -5.37 11.00
N ARG A 59 -10.02 -4.35 11.75
CA ARG A 59 -10.70 -3.05 11.80
C ARG A 59 -10.27 -2.17 10.62
N PRO A 60 -11.21 -1.57 9.86
CA PRO A 60 -10.86 -0.69 8.74
C PRO A 60 -10.11 0.56 9.24
N ARG A 61 -8.97 0.85 8.61
CA ARG A 61 -8.15 2.03 8.86
C ARG A 61 -7.99 2.82 7.58
N ALA A 62 -8.11 4.14 7.68
CA ALA A 62 -7.66 5.05 6.64
C ALA A 62 -6.12 5.05 6.62
N VAL A 63 -5.53 4.80 5.45
CA VAL A 63 -4.09 4.68 5.27
C VAL A 63 -3.65 5.46 4.05
N VAL A 64 -2.51 6.12 4.18
CA VAL A 64 -1.76 6.72 3.07
C VAL A 64 -0.59 5.80 2.76
N ALA A 65 -0.59 5.21 1.57
CA ALA A 65 0.51 4.43 1.02
C ALA A 65 1.31 5.29 0.04
N GLU A 66 2.64 5.31 0.18
CA GLU A 66 3.52 6.07 -0.69
C GLU A 66 4.42 5.16 -1.51
N PHE A 67 4.54 5.51 -2.77
CA PHE A 67 5.25 4.73 -3.78
C PHE A 67 6.35 5.57 -4.44
N THR A 68 7.39 4.89 -4.89
CA THR A 68 8.46 5.46 -5.72
C THR A 68 8.75 4.48 -6.85
N TRP A 69 8.77 4.97 -8.09
CA TRP A 69 8.86 4.11 -9.29
C TRP A 69 7.79 2.99 -9.35
N GLY A 70 6.62 3.20 -8.72
CA GLY A 70 5.53 2.22 -8.65
C GLY A 70 5.64 1.16 -7.54
N LEU A 71 6.70 1.20 -6.72
CA LEU A 71 6.93 0.28 -5.60
C LEU A 71 6.61 0.94 -4.27
N LEU A 72 5.93 0.22 -3.38
CA LEU A 72 5.60 0.72 -2.04
C LEU A 72 6.87 1.06 -1.26
N GLN A 73 6.88 2.21 -0.60
CA GLN A 73 8.01 2.68 0.22
C GLN A 73 7.61 2.82 1.68
N ARG A 74 6.42 3.38 1.95
CA ARG A 74 5.92 3.59 3.31
C ARG A 74 4.41 3.62 3.36
N THR A 75 3.88 3.37 4.55
CA THR A 75 2.45 3.48 4.87
C THR A 75 2.27 4.25 6.16
N ALA A 76 1.29 5.15 6.21
CA ALA A 76 0.92 5.90 7.41
C ALA A 76 -0.59 5.79 7.65
N VAL A 77 -0.99 5.41 8.87
CA VAL A 77 -2.41 5.37 9.27
C VAL A 77 -2.87 6.80 9.56
N THR A 78 -3.88 7.28 8.86
CA THR A 78 -4.48 8.60 9.07
C THR A 78 -5.60 8.49 10.10
N GLY A 79 -5.44 9.14 11.25
CA GLY A 79 -6.49 9.23 12.28
C GLY A 79 -6.39 8.26 13.46
N GLY A 80 -5.30 7.51 13.61
CA GLY A 80 -5.04 6.73 14.82
C GLY A 80 -3.58 6.86 15.22
N ARG A 81 -3.32 7.41 16.42
CA ARG A 81 -2.02 7.23 17.09
C ARG A 81 -1.65 5.73 16.99
N PRO A 82 -0.44 5.37 16.53
CA PRO A 82 -0.04 3.97 16.48
C PRO A 82 -0.17 3.38 17.90
N PRO A 83 -0.85 2.24 18.08
CA PRO A 83 -0.78 1.53 19.35
C PRO A 83 0.66 1.03 19.53
N GLY A 84 1.38 1.69 20.45
CA GLY A 84 2.63 1.17 21.02
C GLY A 84 3.86 1.24 20.14
N SER A 85 4.44 2.43 19.97
CA SER A 85 5.90 2.54 20.03
C SER A 85 6.30 2.25 21.48
N ARG A 86 6.82 1.04 21.77
CA ARG A 86 7.48 0.74 23.04
C ARG A 86 8.78 1.57 23.16
N PRO A 87 9.17 1.94 24.40
CA PRO A 87 10.18 2.95 24.69
C PRO A 87 11.57 2.62 24.14
#